data_AF-A0A1I1TIU5-F1
#
_entry.id   AF-A0A1I1TIU5-F1
#
_cell.length_a   1.000
_cell.length_b   1.000
_cell.length_c   1.000
_cell.angle_alpha   90.00
_cell.angle_beta   90.00
_cell.angle_gamma   90.00
#
_symmetry.space_group_name_H-M   'P 1'
#
loop_
_entity.id
_entity.type
_entity.pdbx_description
1 polymer ?
#
loop_
_entity_poly.entity_id
_entity_poly.type
_entity_poly.pdbx_seq_one_letter_code
_entity_poly.pdbx_strand_id
1 'polypeptide(L)'
;MTDKPNLHPSIVSMVSLGASIAANHPSMGLCQVSKLRELGIPEHQIDTVIEVARHIRDEAGDKLDAAFDAEAGTPAAEATTGSEAGGCCGPAEPEPEPAADSEGGCCGTTASGQSCC
;
A
#
# COMPACT_ATOMS: atom_id res chain seq x y z
N MET A 1 11.51 25.39 29.50
CA MET A 1 11.18 23.98 29.20
C MET A 1 9.89 24.01 28.41
N THR A 2 9.91 23.53 27.17
CA THR A 2 8.76 23.57 26.29
C THR A 2 7.77 22.51 26.76
N ASP A 3 6.77 22.94 27.52
CA ASP A 3 5.70 22.12 28.11
C ASP A 3 4.73 21.67 27.00
N LYS A 4 5.20 20.83 26.07
CA LYS A 4 4.36 20.21 25.06
C LYS A 4 3.84 18.89 25.61
N PRO A 5 2.52 18.63 25.55
CA PRO A 5 1.97 17.36 25.97
C PRO A 5 2.56 16.24 25.12
N ASN A 6 3.01 15.18 25.79
CA ASN A 6 3.48 13.97 25.10
C ASN A 6 2.30 13.31 24.38
N LEU A 7 2.59 12.72 23.21
CA LEU A 7 1.61 11.89 22.52
C LEU A 7 1.25 10.68 23.40
N HIS A 8 -0.01 10.27 23.31
CA HIS A 8 -0.47 9.09 24.01
C HIS A 8 0.33 7.85 23.54
N PRO A 9 0.73 6.94 24.44
CA PRO A 9 1.57 5.77 24.08
C PRO A 9 1.00 4.87 22.98
N SER A 10 -0.33 4.80 22.85
CA SER A 10 -0.98 4.05 21.76
C SER A 10 -0.71 4.68 20.39
N ILE A 11 -0.75 6.01 20.28
CA ILE A 11 -0.48 6.73 19.03
C ILE A 11 0.96 6.47 18.60
N VAL A 12 1.91 6.61 19.52
CA VAL A 12 3.33 6.35 19.26
C VAL A 12 3.54 4.91 18.80
N SER A 13 2.84 3.94 19.42
CA SER A 13 2.95 2.52 19.08
C SER A 13 2.33 2.20 17.71
N MET A 14 1.19 2.82 17.35
CA MET A 14 0.57 2.69 16.02
C MET A 14 1.45 3.28 14.93
N VAL A 15 1.99 4.49 15.13
CA VAL A 15 2.91 5.12 14.17
C VAL A 15 4.18 4.30 14.00
N SER A 16 4.73 3.79 15.11
CA SER A 16 5.93 2.95 15.07
C SER A 16 5.69 1.62 14.33
N LEU A 17 4.51 1.01 14.51
CA LEU A 17 4.09 -0.19 13.77
C LEU A 17 4.02 0.09 12.27
N GLY A 18 3.28 1.14 11.87
CA GLY A 18 3.13 1.52 10.47
C GLY A 18 4.46 1.85 9.80
N ALA A 19 5.32 2.65 10.47
CA ALA A 19 6.64 2.99 9.96
C ALA A 19 7.55 1.76 9.79
N SER A 20 7.50 0.80 10.73
CA SER A 20 8.32 -0.43 10.64
C SER A 20 7.92 -1.30 9.45
N ILE A 21 6.61 -1.40 9.17
CA ILE A 21 6.08 -2.14 8.02
C ILE A 21 6.44 -1.41 6.72
N ALA A 22 6.18 -0.11 6.65
CA ALA A 22 6.45 0.71 5.46
C ALA A 22 7.95 0.73 5.09
N ALA A 23 8.84 0.74 6.08
CA ALA A 23 10.29 0.69 5.87
C ALA A 23 10.84 -0.71 5.55
N ASN A 24 9.99 -1.73 5.43
CA ASN A 24 10.38 -3.13 5.25
C ASN A 24 11.38 -3.62 6.33
N HIS A 25 11.20 -3.19 7.58
CA HIS A 25 12.11 -3.55 8.67
C HIS A 25 11.97 -5.04 9.00
N PRO A 26 13.06 -5.80 9.22
CA PRO A 26 13.01 -7.26 9.41
C PRO A 26 12.08 -7.75 10.52
N SER A 27 11.88 -6.95 11.57
CA SER A 27 10.98 -7.29 12.67
C SER A 27 9.51 -6.95 12.43
N MET A 28 9.17 -6.21 11.36
CA MET A 28 7.82 -5.82 10.92
C MET A 28 6.90 -5.28 12.02
N GLY A 29 7.45 -4.76 13.11
CA GLY A 29 6.66 -4.22 14.22
C GLY A 29 5.91 -5.27 15.06
N LEU A 30 6.28 -6.55 15.03
CA LEU A 30 5.55 -7.62 15.74
C LEU A 30 5.44 -7.38 17.26
N CYS A 31 6.46 -6.77 17.87
CA CYS A 31 6.45 -6.39 19.28
C CYS A 31 5.40 -5.29 19.58
N GLN A 32 5.20 -4.38 18.63
CA GLN A 32 4.26 -3.26 18.75
C GLN A 32 2.81 -3.74 18.68
N VAL A 33 2.51 -4.80 17.91
CA VAL A 33 1.17 -5.41 17.86
C VAL A 33 0.76 -5.93 19.24
N SER A 34 1.62 -6.70 19.91
CA SER A 34 1.34 -7.20 21.27
C SER A 34 1.12 -6.06 22.25
N LYS A 35 1.95 -5.01 22.19
CA LYS A 35 1.81 -3.83 23.04
C LYS A 35 0.50 -3.07 22.79
N LEU A 36 0.04 -2.95 21.56
CA LEU A 36 -1.24 -2.30 21.23
C LEU A 36 -2.43 -3.07 21.79
N ARG A 37 -2.37 -4.41 21.76
CA ARG A 37 -3.36 -5.28 22.40
C ARG A 37 -3.41 -5.12 23.91
N GLU A 38 -2.24 -5.06 24.56
CA GLU A 38 -2.13 -4.79 26.00
C GLU A 38 -2.71 -3.42 26.39
N LEU A 39 -2.60 -2.43 25.49
CA LEU A 39 -3.20 -1.11 25.65
C LEU A 39 -4.71 -1.07 25.38
N GLY A 40 -5.34 -2.21 25.05
CA GLY A 40 -6.78 -2.31 24.81
C GLY A 40 -7.23 -1.70 23.48
N ILE A 41 -6.32 -1.53 22.51
CA ILE A 41 -6.66 -1.02 21.18
C ILE A 41 -7.43 -2.12 20.43
N PRO A 42 -8.56 -1.80 19.81
CA PRO A 42 -9.36 -2.80 19.10
C PRO A 42 -8.65 -3.25 17.82
N GLU A 43 -8.75 -4.55 17.48
CA GLU A 43 -8.03 -5.15 16.35
C GLU A 43 -8.26 -4.41 15.03
N HIS A 44 -9.48 -3.96 14.74
CA HIS A 44 -9.77 -3.24 13.50
C HIS A 44 -8.91 -1.98 13.30
N GLN A 45 -8.48 -1.30 14.37
CA GLN A 45 -7.58 -0.14 14.27
C GLN A 45 -6.14 -0.58 13.95
N ILE A 46 -5.70 -1.70 14.55
CA ILE A 46 -4.39 -2.30 14.27
C ILE A 46 -4.35 -2.79 12.83
N ASP A 47 -5.39 -3.49 12.38
CA ASP A 47 -5.54 -3.98 11.02
C ASP A 47 -5.51 -2.83 10.00
N THR A 48 -6.22 -1.74 10.28
CA THR A 48 -6.19 -0.54 9.42
C THR A 48 -4.78 0.02 9.27
N VAL A 49 -4.02 0.13 10.37
CA VAL A 49 -2.63 0.61 10.33
C VAL A 49 -1.74 -0.33 9.52
N ILE A 50 -1.91 -1.64 9.70
CA ILE A 50 -1.17 -2.66 8.94
C ILE A 50 -1.49 -2.57 7.46
N GLU A 51 -2.76 -2.44 7.10
CA GLU A 51 -3.23 -2.33 5.72
C GLU A 51 -2.63 -1.11 5.02
N VAL A 52 -2.78 0.08 5.62
CA VAL A 52 -2.22 1.32 5.07
C VAL A 52 -0.70 1.21 4.90
N ALA A 53 0.01 0.69 5.90
CA ALA A 53 1.45 0.57 5.83
C ALA A 53 1.94 -0.42 4.76
N ARG A 54 1.23 -1.54 4.57
CA ARG A 54 1.52 -2.50 3.49
C ARG A 54 1.28 -1.87 2.13
N HIS A 55 0.15 -1.18 1.96
CA HIS A 55 -0.16 -0.50 0.71
C HIS A 55 0.92 0.50 0.32
N ILE A 56 1.36 1.36 1.26
CA ILE A 56 2.43 2.33 1.03
C ILE A 56 3.74 1.64 0.62
N ARG A 57 4.11 0.56 1.32
CA ARG A 57 5.34 -0.18 1.00
C ARG A 57 5.29 -0.78 -0.40
N ASP A 58 4.18 -1.42 -0.74
CA ASP A 58 4.02 -2.13 -2.00
C ASP A 58 3.97 -1.11 -3.16
N GLU A 59 3.20 -0.02 -3.02
CA GLU A 59 3.17 1.08 -4.00
C GLU A 59 4.54 1.74 -4.18
N ALA A 60 5.30 1.94 -3.11
CA ALA A 60 6.65 2.48 -3.19
C ALA A 60 7.62 1.50 -3.89
N GLY A 61 7.49 0.19 -3.64
CA GLY A 61 8.25 -0.87 -4.31
C GLY A 61 7.98 -0.87 -5.81
N ASP A 62 6.71 -0.89 -6.20
CA ASP A 62 6.30 -0.89 -7.62
C ASP A 62 6.85 0.32 -8.38
N LYS A 63 6.83 1.51 -7.76
CA LYS A 63 7.39 2.73 -8.37
C LYS A 63 8.91 2.68 -8.49
N LEU A 64 9.61 2.10 -7.51
CA LEU A 64 11.06 1.97 -7.54
C LEU A 64 11.50 0.94 -8.60
N ASP A 65 10.80 -0.18 -8.69
CA ASP A 65 11.06 -1.22 -9.69
C ASP A 65 10.79 -0.67 -11.10
N ALA A 66 9.68 0.05 -11.31
CA ALA A 66 9.39 0.71 -12.58
C ALA A 66 10.47 1.73 -12.99
N ALA A 67 11.00 2.49 -12.04
CA ALA A 67 12.09 3.43 -12.31
C ALA A 67 13.41 2.71 -12.65
N PHE A 68 13.68 1.59 -11.98
CA PHE A 68 14.85 0.76 -12.26
C PHE A 68 14.77 0.12 -13.65
N ASP A 69 13.62 -0.46 -14.01
CA ASP A 69 13.42 -1.10 -15.31
C ASP A 69 13.55 -0.11 -16.47
N ALA A 70 13.03 1.11 -16.30
CA ALA A 70 13.17 2.19 -17.27
C ALA A 70 14.64 2.55 -17.55
N GLU A 71 15.50 2.55 -16.52
CA GLU A 71 16.93 2.86 -16.65
C GLU A 71 17.75 1.64 -17.13
N ALA A 72 17.39 0.44 -16.68
CA ALA A 72 18.06 -0.81 -17.04
C ALA A 72 17.81 -1.22 -18.51
N GLY A 73 16.88 -0.55 -19.20
CA GLY A 73 16.52 -0.86 -20.58
C GLY A 73 15.79 -2.20 -20.72
N THR A 74 15.29 -2.75 -19.61
CA THR A 74 14.39 -3.89 -19.65
C THR A 74 13.04 -3.37 -20.15
N PRO A 75 12.55 -3.78 -21.33
CA PRO A 75 11.19 -3.41 -21.70
C PRO A 75 10.28 -3.99 -20.63
N ALA A 76 9.54 -3.13 -19.92
CA ALA A 76 8.50 -3.53 -18.99
C ALA A 76 7.67 -4.58 -19.70
N ALA A 77 7.78 -5.83 -19.27
CA ALA A 77 6.94 -6.88 -19.77
C ALA A 77 5.52 -6.44 -19.43
N GLU A 78 4.79 -6.00 -20.44
CA GLU A 78 3.40 -5.61 -20.36
C GLU A 78 2.69 -6.69 -19.54
N ALA A 79 2.22 -6.31 -18.35
CA ALA A 79 1.35 -7.14 -17.54
C ALA A 79 0.06 -7.34 -18.34
N THR A 80 0.12 -8.32 -19.23
CA THR A 80 -1.01 -8.82 -19.99
C THR A 80 -1.91 -9.49 -18.99
N THR A 81 -2.98 -8.78 -18.65
CA THR A 81 -4.22 -9.41 -18.25
C THR A 81 -4.59 -10.41 -19.34
N GLY A 82 -4.44 -11.71 -19.06
CA GLY A 82 -4.66 -12.71 -20.09
C GLY A 82 -4.14 -14.09 -19.74
N SER A 83 -4.89 -14.78 -18.90
CA SER A 83 -4.95 -16.24 -18.92
C SER A 83 -5.09 -16.73 -20.36
N GLU A 84 -4.12 -17.47 -20.89
CA GLU A 84 -4.35 -18.40 -21.99
C GLU A 84 -3.56 -19.70 -21.80
N ALA A 85 -4.26 -20.69 -21.24
CA ALA A 85 -4.30 -21.95 -21.94
C ALA A 85 -4.96 -21.71 -23.32
N GLY A 86 -4.12 -21.46 -24.33
CA GLY A 86 -4.37 -21.74 -25.74
C GLY A 86 -5.36 -20.88 -26.52
N GLY A 87 -4.91 -20.40 -27.68
CA GLY A 87 -5.80 -20.21 -28.83
C GLY A 87 -5.44 -19.09 -29.78
N CYS A 88 -4.81 -19.46 -30.89
CA CYS A 88 -4.66 -18.59 -32.06
C CYS A 88 -6.00 -18.03 -32.56
N CYS A 89 -5.94 -16.76 -32.99
CA CYS A 89 -6.63 -16.21 -34.17
C CYS A 89 -7.96 -15.41 -33.92
N GLY A 90 -7.95 -14.11 -34.26
CA GLY A 90 -9.12 -13.41 -34.84
C GLY A 90 -9.48 -11.99 -34.32
N PRO A 91 -9.61 -10.94 -35.17
CA PRO A 91 -9.85 -9.55 -34.76
C PRO A 91 -11.31 -9.07 -34.96
N ALA A 92 -11.77 -8.08 -34.17
CA ALA A 92 -12.65 -6.95 -34.55
C ALA A 92 -13.24 -6.19 -33.33
N GLU A 93 -13.06 -4.86 -33.30
CA GLU A 93 -13.78 -3.82 -32.52
C GLU A 93 -15.32 -3.83 -32.74
N PRO A 94 -16.19 -3.10 -31.96
CA PRO A 94 -15.95 -1.82 -31.25
C PRO A 94 -16.55 -1.68 -29.82
N GLU A 95 -16.30 -0.49 -29.23
CA GLU A 95 -16.56 0.06 -27.88
C GLU A 95 -17.94 -0.19 -27.21
N PRO A 96 -18.04 0.01 -25.88
CA PRO A 96 -18.42 1.35 -25.36
C PRO A 96 -17.63 1.83 -24.13
N GLU A 97 -17.41 3.14 -24.03
CA GLU A 97 -17.01 3.82 -22.78
C GLU A 97 -18.13 3.71 -21.70
N PRO A 98 -17.85 3.90 -20.38
CA PRO A 98 -17.59 5.24 -19.86
C PRO A 98 -16.52 5.34 -18.75
N ALA A 99 -15.83 6.47 -18.77
CA ALA A 99 -15.51 7.37 -17.65
C ALA A 99 -15.26 6.77 -16.24
N ALA A 100 -14.07 7.03 -15.72
CA ALA A 100 -13.94 7.84 -14.51
C ALA A 100 -12.51 8.40 -14.42
N ASP A 101 -12.38 9.68 -14.75
CA ASP A 101 -11.35 10.54 -14.18
C ASP A 101 -11.45 10.42 -12.66
N SER A 102 -10.46 9.77 -12.04
CA SER A 102 -10.16 10.03 -10.63
C SER A 102 -9.07 11.09 -10.60
N GLU A 103 -9.53 12.33 -10.69
CA GLU A 103 -8.76 13.53 -10.41
C GLU A 103 -8.10 13.42 -9.02
N GLY A 104 -6.77 13.45 -9.03
CA GLY A 104 -6.00 14.27 -8.08
C GLY A 104 -6.02 13.87 -6.61
N GLY A 105 -5.73 12.61 -6.29
CA GLY A 105 -5.24 12.21 -4.96
C GLY A 105 -3.81 11.71 -5.07
N CYS A 106 -2.90 12.18 -4.23
CA CYS A 106 -1.47 11.81 -4.27
C CYS A 106 -1.21 10.30 -3.98
N CYS A 107 -2.24 9.53 -3.62
CA CYS A 107 -2.18 8.12 -3.25
C CYS A 107 -3.47 7.39 -3.67
N GLY A 108 -3.36 6.09 -4.00
CA GLY A 108 -4.51 5.22 -4.28
C GLY A 108 -5.35 4.90 -3.03
N THR A 109 -6.44 4.15 -3.22
CA THR A 109 -7.24 3.59 -2.11
C THR A 109 -6.63 2.28 -1.62
N THR A 110 -6.68 2.04 -0.32
CA THR A 110 -6.33 0.73 0.23
C THR A 110 -7.33 -0.35 -0.22
N ALA A 111 -7.02 -1.63 0.04
CA ALA A 111 -7.91 -2.75 -0.32
C ALA A 111 -9.31 -2.64 0.31
N SER A 112 -9.42 -2.00 1.47
CA SER A 112 -10.66 -1.70 2.17
C SER A 112 -11.33 -0.37 1.75
N GLY A 113 -10.77 0.36 0.78
CA GLY A 113 -11.33 1.61 0.26
C GLY A 113 -10.99 2.87 1.07
N GLN A 114 -10.03 2.79 2.00
CA GLN A 114 -9.61 3.94 2.80
C GLN A 114 -8.66 4.84 1.99
N SER A 115 -8.79 6.18 2.12
CA SER A 115 -7.81 7.10 1.53
C SER A 115 -6.49 7.03 2.29
N CYS A 116 -5.38 6.96 1.55
CA CYS A 116 -4.03 6.98 2.13
C CYS A 116 -3.56 8.38 2.58
N CYS A 117 -4.36 9.42 2.35
CA CYS A 117 -4.13 10.81 2.76
C CYS A 117 -5.28 11.30 3.66
#